data_AF-A0AA35UPS0-F1
#
_entry.id   AF-A0AA35UPS0-F1
#
_cell.length_a   1.000
_cell.length_b   1.000
_cell.length_c   1.000
_cell.angle_alpha   90.00
_cell.angle_beta   90.00
_cell.angle_gamma   90.00
#
_symmetry.space_group_name_H-M   'P 1'
#
loop_
_entity.id
_entity.type
_entity.pdbx_description
1 polymer ?
#
loop_
_entity_poly.entity_id
_entity_poly.type
_entity_poly.pdbx_seq_one_letter_code
_entity_poly.pdbx_strand_id
1 'polypeptide(L)' 'MTTRDIFHRLRVGLALLAGFLVGKLLGGHFGHHASEFFIGGFMLGFLLTHALYWVIDRAFGRRAPL' A
#
# COMPACT_ATOMS: atom_id res chain seq x y z
N MET A 1 16.30 -18.21 -3.83
CA MET A 1 15.13 -17.31 -3.66
C MET A 1 14.17 -18.00 -2.72
N THR A 2 13.98 -17.47 -1.51
CA THR A 2 13.20 -18.16 -0.46
C THR A 2 11.73 -17.79 -0.55
N THR A 3 10.84 -18.65 -0.04
CA THR A 3 9.39 -18.41 -0.02
C THR A 3 9.03 -17.09 0.68
N ARG A 4 9.78 -16.70 1.72
CA ARG A 4 9.58 -15.42 2.43
C ARG A 4 9.86 -14.21 1.55
N ASP A 5 10.89 -14.28 0.70
CA ASP A 5 11.22 -13.19 -0.24
C ASP A 5 10.10 -12.98 -1.26
N ILE A 6 9.47 -14.06 -1.71
CA ILE A 6 8.36 -14.01 -2.67
C ILE A 6 7.14 -13.34 -2.03
N PHE A 7 6.76 -13.74 -0.81
CA PHE A 7 5.66 -13.11 -0.09
C PHE A 7 5.92 -11.64 0.21
N HIS A 8 7.15 -11.27 0.57
CA HIS A 8 7.51 -9.87 0.78
C HIS A 8 7.36 -9.05 -0.50
N ARG A 9 7.90 -9.53 -1.62
CA ARG A 9 7.74 -8.86 -2.93
C ARG A 9 6.28 -8.75 -3.36
N LEU A 10 5.46 -9.76 -3.08
CA LEU A 10 4.03 -9.73 -3.35
C LEU A 10 3.31 -8.67 -2.51
N ARG A 11 3.63 -8.57 -1.20
CA ARG A 11 3.07 -7.53 -0.32
C ARG A 11 3.43 -6.12 -0.82
N VAL A 12 4.68 -5.90 -1.22
CA VAL A 12 5.14 -4.63 -1.80
C VAL A 12 4.41 -4.34 -3.11
N GLY A 13 4.30 -5.32 -4.00
CA GLY A 13 3.56 -5.18 -5.26
C GLY A 13 2.08 -4.82 -5.05
N LEU A 14 1.42 -5.46 -4.09
CA LEU A 14 0.03 -5.15 -3.73
C LEU A 14 -0.11 -3.74 -3.15
N ALA A 15 0.84 -3.29 -2.32
CA ALA A 15 0.85 -1.93 -1.80
C ALA A 15 1.04 -0.86 -2.89
N LEU A 16 1.89 -1.14 -3.89
CA LEU A 16 2.08 -0.25 -5.05
C LEU A 16 0.81 -0.16 -5.90
N LEU A 17 0.13 -1.29 -6.14
CA LEU A 17 -1.15 -1.31 -6.86
C LEU A 17 -2.25 -0.55 -6.10
N ALA A 18 -2.36 -0.78 -4.80
CA ALA A 18 -3.33 -0.08 -3.95
C ALA A 18 -3.07 1.44 -3.94
N GLY A 19 -1.80 1.85 -3.77
CA GLY A 19 -1.39 3.25 -3.90
C GLY A 19 -1.79 3.84 -5.26
N PHE A 20 -1.46 3.17 -6.36
CA PHE A 20 -1.80 3.65 -7.70
C PHE A 20 -3.31 3.85 -7.90
N LEU A 21 -4.13 2.90 -7.45
CA LEU A 21 -5.59 2.99 -7.57
C LEU A 21 -6.16 4.16 -6.76
N VAL A 22 -5.70 4.32 -5.51
CA VAL A 22 -6.15 5.40 -4.63
C VAL A 22 -5.70 6.76 -5.15
N GLY A 23 -4.45 6.87 -5.60
CA GLY A 23 -3.92 8.07 -6.26
C GLY A 23 -4.70 8.43 -7.52
N LYS A 24 -5.00 7.46 -8.38
CA LYS A 24 -5.80 7.69 -9.60
C LYS A 24 -7.21 8.20 -9.28
N LEU A 25 -7.87 7.62 -8.28
CA LEU A 25 -9.20 8.05 -7.84
C LEU A 25 -9.19 9.48 -7.32
N LEU A 26 -8.24 9.81 -6.43
CA LEU A 26 -8.12 11.13 -5.84
C LEU A 26 -7.72 12.19 -6.88
N GLY A 27 -6.74 11.90 -7.73
CA GLY A 27 -6.33 12.79 -8.82
C GLY A 27 -7.45 13.05 -9.83
N GLY A 28 -8.28 12.05 -10.11
CA GLY A 28 -9.44 12.19 -11.00
C GLY A 28 -10.60 12.98 -10.37
N HIS A 29 -10.81 12.86 -9.05
CA HIS A 29 -11.92 13.52 -8.37
C HIS A 29 -11.63 15.01 -8.05
N PHE A 30 -10.37 15.36 -7.75
CA PHE A 30 -9.96 16.69 -7.28
C PHE A 30 -9.15 17.49 -8.32
N GLY A 31 -9.51 17.38 -9.60
CA GLY A 31 -8.71 17.73 -10.80
C GLY A 31 -8.03 19.11 -10.93
N HIS A 32 -8.12 20.02 -9.96
CA HIS A 32 -7.33 21.27 -9.93
C HIS A 32 -5.85 21.05 -9.54
N HIS A 33 -5.55 20.02 -8.73
CA HIS A 33 -4.19 19.64 -8.32
C HIS A 33 -3.96 18.13 -8.49
N ALA A 34 -4.28 17.61 -9.69
CA ALA A 34 -4.29 16.17 -9.95
C ALA A 34 -3.00 15.45 -9.53
N SER A 35 -1.84 16.10 -9.68
CA SER A 35 -0.54 15.55 -9.25
C SER A 35 -0.40 15.44 -7.73
N GLU A 36 -0.81 16.46 -6.97
CA GLU A 36 -0.73 16.48 -5.50
C GLU A 36 -1.68 15.44 -4.88
N PHE A 37 -2.91 15.37 -5.40
CA PHE A 37 -3.89 14.37 -4.99
C PHE A 37 -3.50 12.95 -5.41
N PHE A 38 -2.85 12.80 -6.56
CA PHE A 38 -2.30 11.51 -6.98
C PHE A 38 -1.17 11.05 -6.06
N ILE A 39 -0.18 11.90 -5.79
CA ILE A 39 0.95 11.58 -4.91
C ILE A 39 0.46 11.31 -3.49
N GLY A 40 -0.40 12.18 -2.95
CA GLY A 40 -0.98 12.02 -1.63
C GLY A 40 -1.80 10.73 -1.53
N GLY A 41 -2.63 10.45 -2.52
CA GLY A 41 -3.40 9.21 -2.60
C GLY A 41 -2.54 7.97 -2.75
N PHE A 42 -1.46 8.04 -3.54
CA PHE A 42 -0.50 6.96 -3.69
C PHE A 42 0.17 6.61 -2.38
N MET A 43 0.69 7.60 -1.66
CA MET A 43 1.30 7.40 -0.35
C MET A 43 0.28 6.87 0.66
N LEU A 44 -0.94 7.39 0.67
CA LEU A 44 -2.01 6.93 1.55
C LEU A 44 -2.33 5.46 1.32
N GLY A 45 -2.56 5.06 0.06
CA GLY A 45 -2.86 3.67 -0.27
C GLY A 45 -1.71 2.72 0.06
N PHE A 46 -0.46 3.14 -0.17
CA PHE A 46 0.72 2.36 0.18
C PHE A 46 0.85 2.13 1.70
N LEU A 47 0.69 3.20 2.49
CA LEU A 47 0.78 3.16 3.95
C LEU A 47 -0.36 2.35 4.56
N LEU A 48 -1.60 2.56 4.10
CA LEU A 48 -2.76 1.79 4.57
C LEU A 48 -2.60 0.30 4.31
N THR A 49 -2.06 -0.08 3.14
CA THR A 49 -1.81 -1.49 2.82
C THR A 49 -0.77 -2.11 3.76
N HIS A 50 0.30 -1.39 4.07
CA HIS A 50 1.30 -1.86 5.06
C HIS A 50 0.76 -1.91 6.48
N ALA A 51 -0.01 -0.89 6.89
CA ALA A 51 -0.67 -0.86 8.19
C ALA A 51 -1.65 -2.03 8.33
N LEU A 52 -2.40 -2.36 7.28
CA LEU A 52 -3.30 -3.51 7.25
C LEU A 52 -2.53 -4.83 7.42
N TYR A 53 -1.42 -5.02 6.69
CA TYR A 53 -0.58 -6.20 6.88
C TYR A 53 0.00 -6.29 8.30
N TRP A 54 0.38 -5.16 8.89
CA TRP A 54 0.85 -5.10 10.28
C TRP A 54 -0.25 -5.49 11.27
N VAL A 55 -1.47 -4.97 11.11
CA VAL A 55 -2.63 -5.34 11.94
C VAL A 55 -2.95 -6.82 11.81
N ILE A 56 -2.96 -7.35 10.57
CA ILE A 56 -3.17 -8.77 10.29
C ILE A 56 -2.09 -9.62 10.97
N ASP A 57 -0.81 -9.30 10.76
CA ASP A 57 0.29 -10.07 11.37
C ASP A 57 0.17 -10.06 12.92
N ARG A 58 -0.21 -8.92 13.51
CA ARG A 58 -0.48 -8.80 14.95
C ARG A 58 -1.68 -9.62 15.42
N ALA A 59 -2.78 -9.62 14.67
CA ALA A 59 -4.01 -10.36 14.99
C ALA A 59 -3.81 -11.89 14.90
N PHE A 60 -2.97 -12.35 13.98
CA PHE A 60 -2.64 -13.77 13.80
C PHE A 60 -1.43 -14.23 14.63
N GLY A 61 -0.94 -13.41 15.57
CA GLY A 61 0.17 -13.77 16.46
C GLY A 61 1.52 -13.98 15.77
N ARG A 62 1.66 -13.58 14.50
CA ARG A 62 2.93 -13.62 13.78
C ARG A 62 3.73 -12.39 14.20
N ARG A 63 4.88 -12.59 14.86
CA ARG A 63 5.83 -11.49 15.10
C ARG A 63 6.16 -10.87 13.74
N ALA A 64 5.73 -9.63 13.54
CA ALA A 64 5.95 -8.91 12.29
C ALA A 64 7.45 -8.96 11.97
N PRO A 65 7.85 -9.39 10.76
CA PRO A 65 9.23 -9.24 10.35
C PRO A 65 9.47 -7.74 10.18
N LEU A 66 10.26 -7.19 11.10
CA LEU A 66 10.99 -5.93 10.88
C LEU A 66 11.90 -6.11 9.65
#